data_AF-A0A970CPH3-F1
#
_entry.id   AF-A0A970CPH3-F1
#
_cell.length_a   1.000
_cell.length_b   1.000
_cell.length_c   1.000
_cell.angle_alpha   90.00
_cell.angle_beta   90.00
_cell.angle_gamma   90.00
#
_symmetry.space_group_name_H-M   'P 1'
#
loop_
_entity.id
_entity.type
_entity.pdbx_description
1 polymer ?
#
loop_
_entity_poly.entity_id
_entity_poly.type
_entity_poly.pdbx_seq_one_letter_code
_entity_poly.pdbx_strand_id
1 'polypeptide(L)'
;MTHTAIVVALAASTFIVFSKPSAKAATPRRLIGGYLVGIICGLLCYYIFNGGLLHEAAARYDIVFWFACALSVALSLFLMTITNTEHAPAAAIAMGIVASGFSWQVVIFVVLFAVLLSLARRLLKPWLRDLIN
;
A
#
# COMPACT_ATOMS: atom_id res chain seq x y z
N MET A 1 -9.13 1.32 -17.05
CA MET A 1 -7.77 1.30 -16.47
C MET A 1 -7.84 1.54 -14.96
N THR A 2 -8.37 0.58 -14.19
CA THR A 2 -8.82 0.83 -12.80
C THR A 2 -7.76 0.58 -11.73
N HIS A 3 -6.71 -0.21 -11.98
CA HIS A 3 -5.77 -0.64 -10.91
C HIS A 3 -4.31 -0.17 -11.07
N THR A 4 -4.06 0.89 -11.85
CA THR A 4 -2.70 1.37 -12.14
C THR A 4 -1.92 1.74 -10.88
N ALA A 5 -2.55 2.44 -9.92
CA ALA A 5 -1.91 2.82 -8.67
C ALA A 5 -1.42 1.59 -7.87
N ILE A 6 -2.21 0.52 -7.86
CA ILE A 6 -1.87 -0.73 -7.17
C ILE A 6 -0.67 -1.41 -7.83
N VAL A 7 -0.69 -1.53 -9.16
CA VAL A 7 0.43 -2.14 -9.90
C VAL A 7 1.71 -1.36 -9.73
N VAL A 8 1.66 -0.02 -9.79
CA VAL A 8 2.82 0.85 -9.56
C VAL A 8 3.35 0.70 -8.12
N ALA A 9 2.48 0.58 -7.12
CA ALA A 9 2.88 0.33 -5.74
C ALA A 9 3.59 -1.04 -5.57
N LEU A 10 3.12 -2.08 -6.25
CA LEU A 10 3.77 -3.40 -6.24
C LEU A 10 5.12 -3.36 -6.97
N ALA A 11 5.21 -2.63 -8.08
CA ALA A 11 6.47 -2.40 -8.78
C ALA A 11 7.48 -1.66 -7.89
N ALA A 12 7.06 -0.61 -7.17
CA ALA A 12 7.91 0.10 -6.22
C ALA A 12 8.38 -0.81 -5.06
N SER A 13 7.51 -1.69 -4.55
CA SER A 13 7.89 -2.66 -3.52
C SER A 13 8.92 -3.65 -4.02
N THR A 14 8.73 -4.14 -5.25
CA THR A 14 9.68 -5.02 -5.93
C THR A 14 11.02 -4.33 -6.04
N PHE A 15 11.04 -3.09 -6.54
CA PHE A 15 12.26 -2.29 -6.63
C PHE A 15 12.95 -2.15 -5.27
N ILE A 16 12.24 -1.81 -4.19
CA ILE A 16 12.85 -1.66 -2.85
C ILE A 16 13.47 -2.97 -2.37
N VAL A 17 12.76 -4.09 -2.55
CA VAL A 17 13.23 -5.41 -2.11
C VAL A 17 14.48 -5.86 -2.87
N PHE A 18 14.54 -5.60 -4.18
CA PHE A 18 15.68 -6.02 -5.01
C PHE A 18 16.83 -5.00 -5.05
N SER A 19 16.58 -3.71 -4.83
CA SER A 19 17.63 -2.67 -4.85
C SER A 19 18.39 -2.57 -3.53
N LYS A 20 17.70 -2.67 -2.39
CA LYS A 20 18.33 -2.58 -1.05
C LYS A 20 17.73 -3.63 -0.11
N PRO A 21 18.01 -4.93 -0.35
CA PRO A 21 17.50 -6.02 0.48
C PRO A 21 17.92 -5.91 1.94
N SER A 22 19.04 -5.25 2.28
CA SER A 22 19.47 -5.04 3.67
C SER A 22 18.63 -3.98 4.40
N ALA A 23 17.88 -3.13 3.67
CA ALA A 23 17.12 -2.04 4.26
C ALA A 23 16.08 -2.54 5.26
N LYS A 24 15.85 -1.75 6.32
CA LYS A 24 14.80 -2.03 7.30
C LYS A 24 13.42 -2.14 6.64
N ALA A 25 13.14 -1.30 5.63
CA ALA A 25 11.92 -1.34 4.84
C ALA A 25 11.69 -2.68 4.09
N ALA A 26 12.77 -3.38 3.72
CA ALA A 26 12.66 -4.68 3.05
C ALA A 26 12.39 -5.84 4.04
N THR A 27 12.41 -5.60 5.35
CA THR A 27 12.16 -6.68 6.31
C THR A 27 10.73 -7.23 6.18
N PRO A 28 10.56 -8.57 6.29
CA PRO A 28 9.27 -9.23 6.05
C PRO A 28 8.16 -8.71 6.96
N ARG A 29 8.51 -8.32 8.20
CA ARG A 29 7.59 -7.74 9.18
C ARG A 29 7.06 -6.38 8.71
N ARG A 30 7.91 -5.52 8.15
CA ARG A 30 7.50 -4.18 7.68
C ARG A 30 6.76 -4.25 6.35
N LEU A 31 7.15 -5.16 5.47
CA LEU A 31 6.43 -5.40 4.22
C LEU A 31 4.97 -5.82 4.48
N ILE A 32 4.77 -6.92 5.21
CA ILE A 32 3.43 -7.45 5.50
C ILE A 32 2.64 -6.49 6.39
N GLY A 33 3.27 -5.97 7.45
CA GLY A 33 2.63 -5.03 8.37
C GLY A 33 2.19 -3.74 7.67
N GLY A 34 3.04 -3.21 6.79
CA GLY A 34 2.71 -2.02 6.01
C GLY A 34 1.52 -2.27 5.09
N TYR A 35 1.48 -3.37 4.33
CA TYR A 35 0.32 -3.69 3.50
C TYR A 35 -0.97 -3.85 4.31
N LEU A 36 -0.92 -4.48 5.49
CA LEU A 36 -2.08 -4.58 6.37
C LEU A 36 -2.58 -3.20 6.82
N VAL A 37 -1.68 -2.34 7.30
CA VAL A 37 -2.04 -0.97 7.71
C VAL A 37 -2.59 -0.18 6.54
N GLY A 38 -1.95 -0.24 5.37
CA GLY A 38 -2.40 0.46 4.16
C GLY A 38 -3.77 -0.01 3.68
N ILE A 39 -4.03 -1.31 3.70
CA ILE A 39 -5.35 -1.87 3.37
C ILE A 39 -6.40 -1.38 4.36
N ILE A 40 -6.13 -1.43 5.67
CA ILE A 40 -7.08 -0.97 6.71
C ILE A 40 -7.40 0.52 6.51
N CYS A 41 -6.38 1.38 6.33
CA CYS A 41 -6.59 2.82 6.08
C CYS A 41 -7.35 3.07 4.77
N GLY A 42 -7.01 2.35 3.70
CA GLY A 42 -7.69 2.41 2.41
C GLY A 42 -9.17 2.05 2.53
N LEU A 43 -9.49 0.95 3.22
CA LEU A 43 -10.87 0.52 3.46
C LEU A 43 -11.63 1.53 4.30
N LEU A 44 -11.04 2.03 5.40
CA LEU A 44 -11.68 3.04 6.25
C LEU A 44 -12.06 4.28 5.44
N CYS A 45 -11.11 4.83 4.68
CA CYS A 45 -11.38 5.98 3.81
C CYS A 45 -12.39 5.64 2.71
N TYR A 46 -12.31 4.45 2.10
CA TYR A 46 -13.26 4.03 1.08
C TYR A 46 -14.70 3.94 1.63
N TYR A 47 -14.91 3.32 2.80
CA TYR A 47 -16.25 3.21 3.38
C TYR A 47 -16.79 4.56 3.87
N ILE A 48 -15.94 5.48 4.34
CA ILE A 48 -16.38 6.81 4.77
C ILE A 48 -16.79 7.69 3.57
N PHE A 49 -15.98 7.72 2.51
CA PHE A 49 -16.14 8.65 1.40
C PHE A 49 -16.91 8.07 0.20
N ASN A 50 -16.69 6.81 -0.14
CA ASN A 50 -17.31 6.16 -1.29
C ASN A 50 -18.48 5.25 -0.93
N GLY A 51 -18.52 4.65 0.27
CA GLY A 51 -19.57 3.72 0.69
C GLY A 51 -20.58 4.26 1.71
N GLY A 52 -20.39 5.48 2.20
CA GLY A 52 -21.05 5.95 3.42
C GLY A 52 -21.55 7.39 3.33
N LEU A 53 -21.48 8.11 4.45
CA LEU A 53 -22.13 9.42 4.68
C LEU A 53 -21.78 10.50 3.64
N LEU A 54 -20.59 10.42 3.04
CA LEU A 54 -20.07 11.43 2.11
C LEU A 54 -20.14 11.02 0.64
N HIS A 55 -20.81 9.90 0.32
CA HIS A 55 -20.90 9.38 -1.06
C HIS A 55 -21.41 10.43 -2.04
N GLU A 56 -22.51 11.12 -1.71
CA GLU A 56 -23.07 12.14 -2.60
C GLU A 56 -22.14 13.35 -2.77
N ALA A 57 -21.39 13.72 -1.73
CA ALA A 57 -20.42 14.81 -1.80
C ALA A 57 -19.18 14.42 -2.63
N ALA A 58 -18.70 13.19 -2.48
CA ALA A 58 -17.58 12.64 -3.26
C ALA A 58 -17.94 12.47 -4.74
N ALA A 59 -19.20 12.10 -5.04
CA ALA A 59 -19.70 11.98 -6.41
C ALA A 59 -19.96 13.35 -7.07
N ARG A 60 -20.27 14.39 -6.28
CA ARG A 60 -20.58 15.73 -6.78
C ARG A 60 -19.35 16.63 -6.90
N TYR A 61 -18.34 16.46 -6.04
CA TYR A 61 -17.16 17.32 -5.99
C TYR A 61 -15.85 16.53 -6.03
N ASP A 62 -15.08 16.69 -7.11
CA ASP A 62 -13.77 16.03 -7.28
C ASP A 62 -12.78 16.33 -6.15
N ILE A 63 -12.89 17.50 -5.53
CA ILE A 63 -12.02 17.91 -4.41
C ILE A 63 -12.18 17.00 -3.18
N VAL A 64 -13.39 16.48 -2.95
CA VAL A 64 -13.67 15.55 -1.84
C VAL A 64 -13.02 14.20 -2.13
N PHE A 65 -13.05 13.76 -3.39
CA PHE A 65 -12.37 12.54 -3.82
C PHE A 65 -10.84 12.66 -3.68
N TRP A 66 -10.24 13.78 -4.11
CA TRP A 66 -8.80 14.02 -3.92
C TRP A 66 -8.41 14.09 -2.46
N PHE A 67 -9.25 14.73 -1.64
CA PHE A 67 -9.05 14.78 -0.19
C PHE A 67 -9.10 13.39 0.44
N ALA A 68 -10.04 12.54 0.05
CA ALA A 68 -10.13 11.16 0.53
C ALA A 68 -8.87 10.34 0.19
N CYS A 69 -8.36 10.50 -1.03
CA CYS A 69 -7.11 9.87 -1.46
C CYS A 69 -5.92 10.34 -0.62
N ALA A 70 -5.76 11.66 -0.45
CA ALA A 70 -4.69 12.26 0.34
C ALA A 70 -4.75 11.85 1.82
N LEU A 71 -5.96 11.85 2.40
CA LEU A 71 -6.20 11.44 3.78
C LEU A 71 -5.84 9.96 3.98
N SER A 72 -6.18 9.09 3.03
CA SER A 72 -5.83 7.67 3.09
C SER A 72 -4.31 7.45 3.14
N VAL A 73 -3.56 8.17 2.31
CA VAL A 73 -2.09 8.13 2.31
C VAL A 73 -1.53 8.64 3.64
N ALA A 74 -1.99 9.80 4.10
CA ALA A 74 -1.53 10.43 5.33
C ALA A 74 -1.80 9.52 6.55
N LEU A 75 -3.00 8.97 6.65
CA LEU A 75 -3.39 8.07 7.73
C LEU A 75 -2.58 6.77 7.70
N SER A 76 -2.37 6.19 6.50
CA SER A 76 -1.53 5.01 6.33
C SER A 76 -0.10 5.25 6.81
N LEU A 77 0.52 6.35 6.39
CA LEU A 77 1.90 6.68 6.81
C LEU A 77 1.96 6.96 8.31
N PHE A 78 1.00 7.70 8.86
CA PHE A 78 0.93 7.99 10.29
C PHE A 78 0.85 6.72 11.14
N LEU A 79 -0.03 5.78 10.78
CA LEU A 79 -0.16 4.51 11.49
C LEU A 79 1.06 3.59 11.28
N MET A 80 1.70 3.61 10.12
CA MET A 80 2.95 2.89 9.89
C MET A 80 4.09 3.39 10.78
N THR A 81 4.18 4.71 10.99
CA THR A 81 5.15 5.33 11.90
C THR A 81 4.93 4.85 13.34
N ILE A 82 3.67 4.84 13.81
CA ILE A 82 3.33 4.37 15.17
C ILE A 82 3.61 2.88 15.33
N THR A 83 3.25 2.07 14.34
CA THR A 83 3.40 0.60 14.39
C THR A 83 4.81 0.11 14.04
N ASN A 84 5.74 1.02 13.70
CA ASN A 84 7.07 0.69 13.18
C ASN A 84 7.05 -0.22 11.94
N THR A 85 6.02 -0.09 11.09
CA THR A 85 5.81 -0.87 9.86
C THR A 85 5.95 -0.03 8.59
N GLU A 86 6.95 0.85 8.57
CA GLU A 86 7.26 1.72 7.43
C GLU A 86 7.50 0.90 6.15
N HIS A 87 6.51 0.92 5.26
CA HIS A 87 6.59 0.41 3.91
C HIS A 87 5.85 1.37 2.99
N ALA A 88 6.53 2.42 2.54
CA ALA A 88 5.95 3.52 1.75
C ALA A 88 5.05 3.06 0.58
N PRO A 89 5.36 1.99 -0.18
CA PRO A 89 4.47 1.52 -1.24
C PRO A 89 3.08 1.08 -0.77
N ALA A 90 2.92 0.65 0.49
CA ALA A 90 1.60 0.29 1.01
C ALA A 90 0.68 1.52 1.20
N ALA A 91 1.22 2.73 1.37
CA ALA A 91 0.41 3.95 1.36
C ALA A 91 -0.19 4.22 -0.03
N ALA A 92 0.53 3.87 -1.10
CA ALA A 92 0.01 3.94 -2.46
C ALA A 92 -1.11 2.90 -2.73
N ILE A 93 -1.07 1.74 -2.06
CA ILE A 93 -2.21 0.80 -2.06
C ILE A 93 -3.43 1.40 -1.37
N ALA A 94 -3.24 2.05 -0.22
CA ALA A 94 -4.34 2.70 0.51
C ALA A 94 -5.09 3.70 -0.39
N MET A 95 -4.34 4.58 -1.06
CA MET A 95 -4.87 5.49 -2.08
C MET A 95 -5.53 4.74 -3.24
N GLY A 96 -4.87 3.69 -3.74
CA GLY A 96 -5.36 2.88 -4.85
C GLY A 96 -6.73 2.27 -4.57
N ILE A 97 -6.97 1.78 -3.35
CA ILE A 97 -8.28 1.24 -2.94
C ILE A 97 -9.36 2.31 -2.97
N VAL A 98 -9.06 3.53 -2.50
CA VAL A 98 -10.01 4.65 -2.55
C VAL A 98 -10.31 5.05 -4.00
N ALA A 99 -9.30 5.06 -4.87
CA ALA A 99 -9.42 5.49 -6.25
C ALA A 99 -10.06 4.46 -7.20
N SER A 100 -9.71 3.18 -7.05
CA SER A 100 -10.20 2.11 -7.92
C SER A 100 -11.49 1.45 -7.45
N GLY A 101 -11.90 1.76 -6.22
CA GLY A 101 -12.91 1.01 -5.49
C GLY A 101 -12.36 -0.25 -4.84
N PHE A 102 -13.09 -0.72 -3.82
CA PHE A 102 -12.76 -1.92 -3.08
C PHE A 102 -13.16 -3.18 -3.86
N SER A 103 -12.21 -4.09 -4.05
CA SER A 103 -12.47 -5.45 -4.52
C SER A 103 -11.70 -6.44 -3.65
N TRP A 104 -12.40 -7.48 -3.20
CA TRP A 104 -11.81 -8.58 -2.42
C TRP A 104 -10.66 -9.28 -3.17
N GLN A 105 -10.76 -9.36 -4.50
CA GLN A 105 -9.73 -9.96 -5.35
C GLN A 105 -8.42 -9.15 -5.30
N VAL A 106 -8.51 -7.82 -5.25
CA VAL A 106 -7.35 -6.92 -5.15
C VAL A 106 -6.66 -7.10 -3.80
N VAL A 107 -7.42 -7.18 -2.71
CA VAL A 107 -6.86 -7.39 -1.37
C VAL A 107 -6.12 -8.72 -1.29
N ILE A 108 -6.74 -9.81 -1.76
CA ILE A 108 -6.09 -11.12 -1.81
C ILE A 108 -4.80 -11.04 -2.63
N PHE A 109 -4.86 -10.43 -3.82
CA PHE A 109 -3.72 -10.30 -4.71
C PHE A 109 -2.56 -9.53 -4.07
N VAL A 110 -2.84 -8.39 -3.42
CA VAL A 110 -1.82 -7.58 -2.73
C VAL A 110 -1.18 -8.36 -1.58
N VAL A 111 -1.97 -9.07 -0.77
CA VAL A 111 -1.46 -9.88 0.34
C VAL A 111 -0.62 -11.05 -0.17
N LEU A 112 -1.08 -11.77 -1.19
CA LEU A 112 -0.32 -12.84 -1.85
C LEU A 112 1.01 -12.32 -2.40
N PHE A 113 0.98 -11.19 -3.09
CA PHE A 113 2.17 -10.55 -3.63
C PHE A 113 3.16 -10.17 -2.53
N ALA A 114 2.68 -9.58 -1.42
CA ALA A 114 3.51 -9.24 -0.27
C ALA A 114 4.18 -10.48 0.33
N VAL A 115 3.45 -11.59 0.46
CA VAL A 115 3.98 -12.86 0.98
C VAL A 115 5.04 -13.42 0.02
N LEU A 116 4.75 -13.46 -1.28
CA LEU A 116 5.68 -13.94 -2.31
C LEU A 116 6.95 -13.09 -2.36
N LEU A 117 6.81 -11.76 -2.29
CA LEU A 117 7.96 -10.85 -2.32
C LEU A 117 8.81 -10.97 -1.05
N SER A 118 8.16 -11.13 0.11
CA SER A 118 8.84 -11.45 1.38
C SER A 118 9.60 -12.78 1.30
N LEU A 119 9.02 -13.81 0.68
CA LEU A 119 9.67 -15.11 0.47
C LEU A 119 10.85 -15.00 -0.49
N ALA A 120 10.64 -14.33 -1.64
CA ALA A 120 11.69 -14.07 -2.63
C ALA A 120 12.86 -13.34 -1.97
N ARG A 121 12.61 -12.29 -1.18
CA ARG A 121 13.67 -11.63 -0.43
C ARG A 121 14.45 -12.60 0.46
N ARG A 122 13.77 -13.48 1.21
CA ARG A 122 14.45 -14.43 2.11
C ARG A 122 15.33 -15.42 1.35
N LEU A 123 14.83 -15.93 0.22
CA LEU A 123 15.55 -16.90 -0.62
C LEU A 123 16.73 -16.27 -1.35
N LEU A 124 16.54 -15.05 -1.86
CA LEU A 124 17.56 -14.35 -2.62
C LEU A 124 18.49 -13.47 -1.76
N LYS A 125 18.23 -13.33 -0.45
CA LYS A 125 19.11 -12.59 0.49
C LYS A 125 20.60 -12.98 0.38
N PRO A 126 20.98 -14.26 0.21
CA PRO A 126 22.39 -14.66 0.05
C PRO A 126 22.99 -14.21 -1.29
N TRP A 127 22.15 -13.96 -2.30
CA TRP A 127 22.55 -13.69 -3.68
C TRP A 127 22.52 -12.21 -4.03
N LEU A 128 21.72 -11.41 -3.33
CA LEU A 128 21.66 -9.97 -3.57
C LEU A 128 22.70 -9.19 -2.76
N ARG A 129 23.35 -8.25 -3.44
CA ARG A 129 24.13 -7.16 -2.85
C ARG A 129 23.32 -5.87 -2.96
N ASP A 130 23.48 -4.97 -1.99
CA ASP A 130 22.83 -3.67 -2.06
C ASP A 130 23.34 -2.90 -3.29
N LEU A 131 22.42 -2.45 -4.13
CA LEU A 131 22.72 -1.75 -5.38
C LEU A 131 22.97 -0.24 -5.16
N ILE A 132 22.54 0.28 -4.00
CA ILE A 132 22.55 1.70 -3.65
C ILE A 132 23.17 1.83 -2.26
N ASN A 133 24.38 2.38 -2.19
CA ASN A 133 25.09 2.67 -0.94
C ASN A 133 24.30 3.65 -0.06
#